data_AF-A0A350UXP3-F1
#
_entry.id   AF-A0A350UXP3-F1
#
_cell.length_a   1.000
_cell.length_b   1.000
_cell.length_c   1.000
_cell.angle_alpha   90.00
_cell.angle_beta   90.00
_cell.angle_gamma   90.00
#
_symmetry.space_group_name_H-M   'P 1'
#
loop_
_entity.id
_entity.type
_entity.pdbx_description
1 polymer ?
#
loop_
_entity_poly.entity_id
_entity_poly.type
_entity_poly.pdbx_seq_one_letter_code
_entity_poly.pdbx_strand_id
1 'polypeptide(L)'
;MVENYPKRFIQAGLIYITVGVLLGVVMSIEPTLGARMRFVHIHINLLGFMVMMIAGVAYHVLPRFSARTIPWPNGVKYHFYLQNIGLIGMVTTHAAGGNWREGAVHWLFVLFALITALAILFMFYNLFFVLMVPKEEPEPATQITADMKVGTVLDEFPQSMAVFLETGFDSLANPTARKTFAKYVSIEKACEKHDVDVAEFLIKLNAAVFGSSTSPTMPESSTGSEEAENKKPGKEIVQGESCQADTMVGSLIKVYPATRSVFEKHYGEGCFSCPGQTFESIEETAHMHNIDPKIILGDINAIIADELEK
;
A
#
# COMPACT_ATOMS: atom_id res chain seq x y z
N MET A 1 5.20 3.91 12.31
CA MET A 1 6.05 3.19 13.29
C MET A 1 6.51 1.77 12.87
N VAL A 2 6.07 1.19 11.74
CA VAL A 2 6.62 -0.10 11.20
C VAL A 2 7.91 0.09 10.40
N GLU A 3 8.20 1.32 9.95
CA GLU A 3 9.22 1.67 8.97
C GLU A 3 10.64 1.21 9.30
N ASN A 4 10.95 0.94 10.58
CA ASN A 4 12.30 0.55 10.99
C ASN A 4 12.55 -0.97 11.05
N TYR A 5 11.51 -1.83 11.00
CA TYR A 5 11.70 -3.28 11.13
C TYR A 5 12.27 -3.97 9.88
N PRO A 6 11.82 -3.66 8.65
CA PRO A 6 12.40 -4.27 7.45
C PRO A 6 13.92 -4.17 7.38
N LYS A 7 14.46 -2.99 7.70
CA LYS A 7 15.91 -2.76 7.80
C LYS A 7 16.56 -3.63 8.88
N ARG A 8 15.94 -3.76 10.06
CA ARG A 8 16.46 -4.58 11.17
C ARG A 8 16.51 -6.06 10.81
N PHE A 9 15.52 -6.58 10.10
CA PHE A 9 15.51 -7.95 9.59
C PHE A 9 16.71 -8.19 8.66
N ILE A 10 16.95 -7.29 7.69
CA ILE A 10 18.09 -7.38 6.78
C ILE A 10 19.42 -7.32 7.55
N GLN A 11 19.56 -6.36 8.48
CA GLN A 11 20.77 -6.23 9.31
C GLN A 11 21.03 -7.48 10.15
N ALA A 12 20.00 -8.05 10.79
CA ALA A 12 20.12 -9.28 11.54
C ALA A 12 20.53 -10.46 10.64
N GLY A 13 19.92 -10.57 9.45
CA GLY A 13 20.28 -11.58 8.46
C GLY A 13 21.75 -11.51 8.07
N LEU A 14 22.27 -10.30 7.81
CA LEU A 14 23.70 -10.09 7.51
C LEU A 14 24.63 -10.50 8.65
N ILE A 15 24.23 -10.28 9.91
CA ILE A 15 24.99 -10.75 11.06
C ILE A 15 24.98 -12.29 11.12
N TYR A 16 23.82 -12.92 10.93
CA TYR A 16 23.70 -14.37 10.97
C TYR A 16 24.48 -15.07 9.86
N ILE A 17 24.52 -14.54 8.64
CA ILE A 17 25.33 -15.14 7.57
C ILE A 17 26.82 -15.04 7.88
N THR A 18 27.30 -13.94 8.46
CA THR A 18 28.70 -13.84 8.88
C THR A 18 29.03 -14.91 9.92
N VAL A 19 28.18 -15.09 10.95
CA VAL A 19 28.35 -16.15 11.95
C VAL A 19 28.28 -17.54 11.30
N GLY A 20 27.35 -17.75 10.38
CA GLY A 20 27.15 -19.00 9.66
C GLY A 20 28.37 -19.39 8.82
N VAL A 21 28.96 -18.44 8.10
CA VAL A 21 30.18 -18.63 7.29
C VAL A 21 31.37 -18.98 8.18
N LEU A 22 31.60 -18.21 9.25
CA LEU A 22 32.70 -18.50 10.19
C LEU A 22 32.56 -19.89 10.80
N LEU A 23 31.35 -20.27 11.24
CA LEU A 23 31.08 -21.61 11.74
C LEU A 23 31.31 -22.69 10.68
N GLY A 24 30.94 -22.41 9.42
CA GLY A 24 31.20 -23.31 8.29
C GLY A 24 32.70 -23.58 8.08
N VAL A 25 33.53 -22.52 8.13
CA VAL A 25 34.99 -22.65 8.04
C VAL A 25 35.54 -23.50 9.18
N VAL A 26 35.09 -23.26 10.41
CA VAL A 26 35.52 -24.06 11.58
C VAL A 26 35.14 -25.53 11.40
N MET A 27 33.93 -25.83 10.91
CA MET A 27 33.49 -27.20 10.63
C MET A 27 34.29 -27.87 9.50
N SER A 28 34.83 -27.09 8.56
CA SER A 28 35.71 -27.62 7.51
C SER A 28 37.11 -27.95 8.02
N ILE A 29 37.64 -27.18 8.98
CA ILE A 29 38.96 -27.43 9.59
C ILE A 29 38.89 -28.61 10.55
N GLU A 30 37.81 -28.73 11.32
CA GLU A 30 37.63 -29.80 12.30
C GLU A 30 36.39 -30.66 12.00
N PRO A 31 36.54 -31.74 11.22
CA PRO A 31 35.42 -32.59 10.78
C PRO A 31 34.63 -33.24 11.93
N THR A 32 35.27 -33.44 13.09
CA THR A 32 34.63 -34.02 14.29
C THR A 32 33.56 -33.09 14.87
N LEU A 33 33.72 -31.77 14.75
CA LEU A 33 32.71 -30.78 15.10
C LEU A 33 31.57 -30.71 14.08
N GLY A 34 31.84 -31.11 12.84
CA GLY A 34 30.88 -31.06 11.73
C GLY A 34 29.55 -31.75 12.03
N ALA A 35 29.60 -32.99 12.53
CA ALA A 35 28.39 -33.75 12.86
C ALA A 35 27.54 -33.07 13.96
N ARG A 36 28.20 -32.47 14.95
CA ARG A 36 27.54 -31.84 16.11
C ARG A 36 26.98 -30.45 15.82
N MET A 37 27.71 -29.66 15.04
CA MET A 37 27.36 -28.28 14.74
C MET A 37 26.52 -28.11 13.47
N ARG A 38 26.30 -29.20 12.70
CA ARG A 38 25.49 -29.16 11.47
C ARG A 38 24.11 -28.56 11.68
N PHE A 39 23.41 -28.94 12.76
CA PHE A 39 22.11 -28.37 13.08
C PHE A 39 22.21 -26.85 13.28
N VAL A 40 23.18 -26.39 14.07
CA VAL A 40 23.42 -24.97 14.36
C VAL A 40 23.73 -24.20 13.08
N HIS A 41 24.65 -24.70 12.26
CA HIS A 41 25.04 -24.08 11.00
C HIS A 41 23.86 -23.96 10.03
N ILE A 42 23.07 -25.03 9.86
CA ILE A 42 21.89 -24.99 8.98
C ILE A 42 20.88 -23.96 9.46
N HIS A 43 20.54 -23.94 10.75
CA HIS A 43 19.47 -23.06 11.25
C HIS A 43 19.91 -21.60 11.32
N ILE A 44 21.19 -21.30 11.61
CA ILE A 44 21.71 -19.94 11.51
C ILE A 44 21.62 -19.42 10.06
N ASN A 45 21.99 -20.23 9.07
CA ASN A 45 21.91 -19.81 7.67
C ASN A 45 20.49 -19.78 7.12
N LEU A 46 19.66 -20.78 7.44
CA LEU A 46 18.29 -20.86 6.93
C LEU A 46 17.35 -19.91 7.68
N LEU A 47 17.23 -20.03 9.00
CA LEU A 47 16.28 -19.25 9.78
C LEU A 47 16.83 -17.88 10.19
N GLY A 48 18.15 -17.78 10.34
CA GLY A 48 18.83 -16.53 10.70
C GLY A 48 19.13 -15.65 9.49
N PHE A 49 19.68 -16.21 8.41
CA PHE A 49 19.96 -15.42 7.21
C PHE A 49 18.79 -15.44 6.21
N MET A 50 18.45 -16.58 5.62
CA MET A 50 17.48 -16.63 4.51
C MET A 50 16.10 -16.13 4.93
N VAL A 51 15.52 -16.63 6.02
CA VAL A 51 14.19 -16.20 6.50
C VAL A 51 14.19 -14.72 6.89
N MET A 52 15.24 -14.21 7.55
CA MET A 52 15.29 -12.79 7.91
C MET A 52 15.42 -11.89 6.68
N MET A 53 16.20 -12.28 5.67
CA MET A 53 16.30 -11.55 4.41
C MET A 53 14.95 -11.52 3.68
N ILE A 54 14.28 -12.67 3.58
CA ILE A 54 12.95 -12.78 2.98
C ILE A 54 11.95 -11.90 3.74
N ALA A 55 11.92 -11.97 5.08
CA ALA A 55 11.02 -11.17 5.90
C ALA A 55 11.29 -9.67 5.71
N GLY A 56 12.54 -9.24 5.75
CA GLY A 56 12.93 -7.84 5.58
C GLY A 56 12.49 -7.27 4.24
N VAL A 57 12.73 -8.00 3.14
CA VAL A 57 12.30 -7.59 1.81
C VAL A 57 10.77 -7.67 1.67
N ALA A 58 10.14 -8.77 2.08
CA ALA A 58 8.71 -8.99 1.91
C ALA A 58 7.86 -7.96 2.67
N TYR A 59 8.22 -7.63 3.92
CA TYR A 59 7.52 -6.59 4.68
C TYR A 59 7.70 -5.18 4.14
N HIS A 60 8.71 -4.95 3.30
CA HIS A 60 8.89 -3.67 2.62
C HIS A 60 8.17 -3.66 1.28
N VAL A 61 8.33 -4.71 0.47
CA VAL A 61 7.95 -4.73 -0.94
C VAL A 61 6.47 -5.10 -1.12
N LEU A 62 5.98 -6.14 -0.44
CA LEU A 62 4.61 -6.64 -0.67
C LEU A 62 3.52 -5.62 -0.34
N PRO A 63 3.59 -4.84 0.75
CA PRO A 63 2.61 -3.77 1.00
C PRO A 63 2.47 -2.78 -0.16
N ARG A 64 3.57 -2.49 -0.86
CA ARG A 64 3.59 -1.55 -1.98
C ARG A 64 3.00 -2.17 -3.23
N PHE A 65 3.35 -3.42 -3.54
CA PHE A 65 2.77 -4.13 -4.69
C PHE A 65 1.28 -4.41 -4.53
N SER A 66 0.83 -4.70 -3.32
CA SER A 66 -0.58 -4.93 -3.02
C SER A 66 -1.36 -3.64 -2.70
N ALA A 67 -0.71 -2.47 -2.76
CA ALA A 67 -1.27 -1.18 -2.34
C ALA A 67 -2.00 -1.23 -0.99
N ARG A 68 -1.49 -2.04 -0.06
CA ARG A 68 -2.15 -2.37 1.22
C ARG A 68 -1.18 -2.25 2.37
N THR A 69 -1.66 -1.74 3.49
CA THR A 69 -0.92 -1.83 4.75
C THR A 69 -0.87 -3.26 5.27
N ILE A 70 0.15 -3.57 6.09
CA ILE A 70 0.29 -4.88 6.73
C ILE A 70 -0.93 -5.12 7.65
N PRO A 71 -1.63 -6.28 7.55
CA PRO A 71 -2.84 -6.56 8.34
C PRO A 71 -2.62 -6.48 9.85
N TRP A 72 -1.46 -6.94 10.35
CA TRP A 72 -1.10 -6.81 11.75
C TRP A 72 0.27 -6.15 11.94
N PRO A 73 0.33 -4.81 11.96
CA PRO A 73 1.58 -4.03 12.04
C PRO A 73 2.46 -4.39 13.24
N ASN A 74 1.85 -4.58 14.41
CA ASN A 74 2.57 -4.98 15.63
C ASN A 74 3.10 -6.41 15.54
N GLY A 75 2.49 -7.27 14.71
CA GLY A 75 2.94 -8.64 14.45
C GLY A 75 4.34 -8.70 13.84
N VAL A 76 4.72 -7.72 13.03
CA VAL A 76 6.07 -7.61 12.44
C VAL A 76 7.13 -7.45 13.54
N LYS A 77 6.84 -6.62 14.55
CA LYS A 77 7.71 -6.45 15.72
C LYS A 77 7.85 -7.76 16.49
N TYR A 78 6.73 -8.43 16.78
CA TYR A 78 6.77 -9.68 17.53
C TYR A 78 7.48 -10.79 16.76
N HIS A 79 7.26 -10.89 15.46
CA HIS A 79 8.01 -11.79 14.59
C HIS A 79 9.51 -11.55 14.73
N PHE A 80 9.99 -10.30 14.65
CA PHE A 80 11.42 -10.01 14.77
C PHE A 80 12.01 -10.50 16.09
N TYR A 81 11.39 -10.16 17.23
CA TYR A 81 11.91 -10.53 18.54
C TYR A 81 11.81 -12.03 18.81
N LEU A 82 10.66 -12.65 18.50
CA LEU A 82 10.46 -14.08 18.69
C LEU A 82 11.41 -14.89 17.80
N GLN A 83 11.64 -14.47 16.55
CA GLN A 83 12.56 -15.15 15.64
C GLN A 83 13.99 -15.10 16.17
N ASN A 84 14.48 -13.96 16.65
CA ASN A 84 15.84 -13.86 17.19
C ASN A 84 16.00 -14.61 18.52
N ILE A 85 15.07 -14.44 19.46
CA ILE A 85 15.10 -15.12 20.77
C ILE A 85 14.97 -16.63 20.59
N GLY A 86 14.00 -17.06 19.78
CA GLY A 86 13.76 -18.45 19.44
C GLY A 86 14.97 -19.08 18.76
N LEU A 87 15.53 -18.44 17.73
CA LEU A 87 16.68 -18.97 17.01
C LEU A 87 17.91 -19.09 17.91
N ILE A 88 18.29 -18.02 18.61
CA ILE A 88 19.48 -18.03 19.48
C ILE A 88 19.30 -19.07 20.59
N GLY A 89 18.14 -19.10 21.25
CA GLY A 89 17.85 -20.07 22.29
C GLY A 89 17.88 -21.51 21.75
N MET A 90 17.32 -21.76 20.57
CA MET A 90 17.28 -23.08 19.94
C MET A 90 18.69 -23.56 19.60
N VAL A 91 19.52 -22.73 18.95
CA VAL A 91 20.86 -23.16 18.52
C VAL A 91 21.83 -23.31 19.70
N THR A 92 21.72 -22.47 20.72
CA THR A 92 22.57 -22.56 21.93
C THR A 92 22.22 -23.78 22.77
N THR A 93 20.93 -24.05 22.99
CA THR A 93 20.50 -25.23 23.74
C THR A 93 20.73 -26.53 22.96
N HIS A 94 20.61 -26.52 21.64
CA HIS A 94 21.05 -27.65 20.81
C HIS A 94 22.55 -27.89 20.96
N ALA A 95 23.40 -26.85 20.87
CA ALA A 95 24.85 -26.97 21.03
C ALA A 95 25.24 -27.53 22.43
N ALA A 96 24.51 -27.14 23.47
CA ALA A 96 24.65 -27.65 24.84
C ALA A 96 24.22 -29.13 25.01
N GLY A 97 23.63 -29.72 23.98
CA GLY A 97 23.25 -31.13 23.94
C GLY A 97 21.75 -31.38 24.11
N GLY A 98 20.88 -30.39 23.93
CA GLY A 98 19.43 -30.54 24.09
C GLY A 98 18.79 -31.61 23.18
N ASN A 99 19.47 -32.05 22.12
CA ASN A 99 18.97 -33.11 21.24
C ASN A 99 19.36 -34.53 21.70
N TRP A 100 20.36 -34.67 22.58
CA TRP A 100 20.92 -35.98 22.97
C TRP A 100 21.04 -36.19 24.48
N ARG A 101 20.86 -35.13 25.27
CA ARG A 101 20.80 -35.17 26.73
C ARG A 101 19.35 -35.03 27.13
N GLU A 102 18.81 -36.05 27.79
CA GLU A 102 17.48 -35.94 28.42
C GLU A 102 17.53 -34.97 29.61
N GLY A 103 16.39 -34.32 29.89
CA GLY A 103 16.23 -33.41 31.02
C GLY A 103 15.97 -31.95 30.62
N ALA A 104 16.34 -31.01 31.49
CA ALA A 104 15.95 -29.60 31.35
C ALA A 104 16.42 -28.95 30.02
N VAL A 105 17.63 -29.27 29.55
CA VAL A 105 18.19 -28.70 28.32
C VAL A 105 17.38 -29.10 27.09
N HIS A 106 16.85 -30.33 27.07
CA HIS A 106 15.96 -30.79 25.99
C HIS A 106 14.66 -29.99 25.96
N TRP A 107 14.02 -29.81 27.11
CA TRP A 107 12.77 -29.04 27.18
C TRP A 107 12.97 -27.56 26.84
N LEU A 108 14.11 -26.97 27.22
CA LEU A 108 14.46 -25.61 26.78
C LEU A 108 14.65 -25.55 25.26
N PHE A 109 15.30 -26.55 24.64
CA PHE A 109 15.42 -26.63 23.19
C PHE A 109 14.04 -26.67 22.51
N VAL A 110 13.14 -27.52 23.00
CA VAL A 110 11.75 -27.62 22.48
C VAL A 110 11.03 -26.27 22.62
N LEU A 111 11.14 -25.60 23.77
CA LEU A 111 10.53 -24.30 24.00
C LEU A 111 10.99 -23.26 22.96
N PHE A 112 12.30 -23.13 22.74
CA PHE A 112 12.83 -22.17 21.77
C PHE A 112 12.52 -22.54 20.31
N ALA A 113 12.43 -23.83 20.00
CA ALA A 113 11.94 -24.30 18.69
C ALA A 113 10.48 -23.89 18.47
N LEU A 114 9.61 -24.04 19.48
CA LEU A 114 8.20 -23.60 19.41
C LEU A 114 8.07 -22.08 19.27
N ILE A 115 8.90 -21.30 19.98
CA ILE A 115 8.96 -19.84 19.84
C ILE A 115 9.33 -19.46 18.40
N THR A 116 10.32 -20.14 17.81
CA THR A 116 10.74 -19.92 16.42
C THR A 116 9.62 -20.27 15.44
N ALA A 117 8.92 -21.39 15.66
CA ALA A 117 7.77 -21.78 14.84
C ALA A 117 6.64 -20.74 14.91
N LEU A 118 6.33 -20.23 16.10
CA LEU A 118 5.33 -19.17 16.29
C LEU A 118 5.72 -17.87 15.57
N ALA A 119 7.01 -17.52 15.58
CA ALA A 119 7.52 -16.36 14.86
C ALA A 119 7.28 -16.49 13.34
N ILE A 120 7.54 -17.67 12.77
CA ILE A 120 7.27 -17.98 11.36
C ILE A 120 5.76 -17.91 11.06
N LEU A 121 4.89 -18.33 11.98
CA LEU A 121 3.43 -18.19 11.81
C LEU A 121 2.99 -16.72 11.75
N PHE A 122 3.63 -15.83 12.51
CA PHE A 122 3.35 -14.39 12.41
C PHE A 122 3.81 -13.81 11.07
N MET A 123 4.92 -14.30 10.52
CA MET A 123 5.33 -13.98 9.17
C MET A 123 4.28 -14.45 8.16
N PHE A 124 3.91 -15.72 8.21
CA PHE A 124 2.94 -16.32 7.32
C PHE A 124 1.62 -15.56 7.33
N TYR A 125 1.03 -15.32 8.51
CA TYR A 125 -0.22 -14.58 8.64
C TYR A 125 -0.16 -13.21 7.95
N ASN A 126 0.86 -12.41 8.27
CA ASN A 126 0.96 -11.05 7.71
C ASN A 126 1.18 -11.07 6.18
N LEU A 127 2.05 -11.94 5.68
CA LEU A 127 2.37 -11.99 4.26
C LEU A 127 1.27 -12.67 3.43
N PHE A 128 0.56 -13.65 4.00
CA PHE A 128 -0.54 -14.31 3.32
C PHE A 128 -1.73 -13.36 3.16
N PHE A 129 -2.12 -12.69 4.25
CA PHE A 129 -3.26 -11.79 4.21
C PHE A 129 -2.97 -10.46 3.50
N VAL A 130 -1.72 -9.98 3.44
CA VAL A 130 -1.42 -8.79 2.62
C VAL A 130 -1.64 -9.04 1.13
N LEU A 131 -1.43 -10.28 0.67
CA LEU A 131 -1.62 -10.70 -0.72
C LEU A 131 -3.07 -11.06 -1.07
N MET A 132 -3.93 -11.26 -0.06
CA MET A 132 -5.35 -11.54 -0.30
C MET A 132 -6.11 -10.25 -0.59
N VAL A 133 -6.93 -10.29 -1.65
CA VAL A 133 -7.78 -9.20 -2.15
C VAL A 133 -8.53 -8.53 -0.98
N PRO A 134 -8.30 -7.24 -0.73
CA PRO A 134 -9.02 -6.49 0.30
C PRO A 134 -10.51 -6.29 -0.05
N LYS A 135 -11.33 -6.16 0.99
CA LYS A 135 -12.72 -5.72 0.92
C LYS A 135 -12.74 -4.25 0.47
N GLU A 136 -13.53 -3.91 -0.55
CA GLU A 136 -13.72 -2.54 -1.05
C GLU A 136 -13.90 -1.57 0.12
N GLU A 137 -12.94 -0.67 0.32
CA GLU A 137 -13.12 0.49 1.19
C GLU A 137 -13.91 1.52 0.38
N PRO A 138 -15.00 2.10 0.91
CA PRO A 138 -15.76 3.10 0.19
C PRO A 138 -14.86 4.30 -0.09
N GLU A 139 -14.73 4.66 -1.38
CA GLU A 139 -13.98 5.85 -1.77
C GLU A 139 -14.55 7.10 -1.09
N PRO A 140 -13.70 8.08 -0.74
CA PRO A 140 -14.16 9.33 -0.13
C PRO A 140 -15.20 10.00 -1.05
N ALA A 141 -16.38 10.28 -0.51
CA ALA A 141 -17.47 10.85 -1.28
C ALA A 141 -17.06 12.21 -1.88
N THR A 142 -16.99 12.29 -3.20
CA THR A 142 -16.68 13.52 -3.96
C THR A 142 -17.88 14.46 -4.07
N GLN A 143 -19.07 13.96 -3.77
CA GLN A 143 -20.31 14.72 -3.76
C GLN A 143 -21.28 14.12 -2.74
N ILE A 144 -22.05 14.98 -2.09
CA ILE A 144 -23.18 14.57 -1.26
C ILE A 144 -24.41 14.36 -2.16
N THR A 145 -24.93 13.14 -2.19
CA THR A 145 -26.11 12.74 -2.97
C THR A 145 -27.34 12.50 -2.09
N ALA A 146 -28.53 12.51 -2.70
CA ALA A 146 -29.81 12.46 -1.98
C ALA A 146 -30.02 11.17 -1.16
N ASP A 147 -29.40 10.06 -1.59
CA ASP A 147 -29.49 8.74 -0.99
C ASP A 147 -28.60 8.58 0.26
N MET A 148 -27.59 9.44 0.42
CA MET A 148 -26.71 9.44 1.59
C MET A 148 -27.50 9.66 2.88
N LYS A 149 -27.07 9.00 3.96
CA LYS A 149 -27.69 9.13 5.28
C LYS A 149 -27.24 10.41 5.94
N VAL A 150 -28.18 11.15 6.52
CA VAL A 150 -27.91 12.43 7.20
C VAL A 150 -26.83 12.28 8.27
N GLY A 151 -26.89 11.21 9.07
CA GLY A 151 -25.89 10.91 10.09
C GLY A 151 -24.49 10.65 9.51
N THR A 152 -24.40 9.92 8.40
CA THR A 152 -23.12 9.67 7.71
C THR A 152 -22.52 10.96 7.16
N VAL A 153 -23.34 11.79 6.52
CA VAL A 153 -22.89 13.10 6.00
C VAL A 153 -22.41 14.02 7.12
N LEU A 154 -23.08 14.05 8.27
CA LEU A 154 -22.66 14.84 9.43
C LEU A 154 -21.39 14.31 10.11
N ASP A 155 -21.18 12.99 10.10
CA ASP A 155 -19.99 12.34 10.65
C ASP A 155 -18.78 12.57 9.73
N GLU A 156 -18.94 12.51 8.40
CA GLU A 156 -17.89 12.73 7.40
C GLU A 156 -17.60 14.22 7.14
N PHE A 157 -18.63 15.06 7.17
CA PHE A 157 -18.55 16.50 6.86
C PHE A 157 -19.15 17.34 8.00
N PRO A 158 -18.45 17.54 9.13
CA PRO A 158 -18.98 18.28 10.29
C PRO A 158 -19.43 19.71 9.97
N GLN A 159 -18.81 20.36 8.98
CA GLN A 159 -19.17 21.69 8.47
C GLN A 159 -20.56 21.75 7.80
N SER A 160 -21.08 20.61 7.31
CA SER A 160 -22.41 20.53 6.71
C SER A 160 -23.53 20.81 7.71
N MET A 161 -23.25 20.68 9.02
CA MET A 161 -24.19 20.95 10.11
C MET A 161 -24.83 22.33 10.02
N ALA A 162 -24.05 23.36 9.65
CA ALA A 162 -24.56 24.73 9.57
C ALA A 162 -25.71 24.83 8.54
N VAL A 163 -25.56 24.18 7.39
CA VAL A 163 -26.56 24.16 6.31
C VAL A 163 -27.81 23.40 6.74
N PHE A 164 -27.66 22.27 7.44
CA PHE A 164 -28.79 21.53 8.00
C PHE A 164 -29.61 22.39 8.99
N LEU A 165 -28.96 23.12 9.88
CA LEU A 165 -29.67 23.97 10.84
C LEU A 165 -30.34 25.17 10.15
N GLU A 166 -29.65 25.82 9.20
CA GLU A 166 -30.20 26.96 8.45
C GLU A 166 -31.43 26.58 7.61
N THR A 167 -31.47 25.34 7.11
CA THR A 167 -32.60 24.84 6.28
C THR A 167 -33.76 24.29 7.13
N GLY A 168 -33.68 24.36 8.46
CA GLY A 168 -34.79 23.98 9.35
C GLY A 168 -34.73 22.55 9.91
N PHE A 169 -33.56 21.90 9.88
CA PHE A 169 -33.35 20.61 10.54
C PHE A 169 -32.90 20.79 12.02
N ASP A 170 -33.59 21.65 12.78
CA ASP A 170 -33.24 22.02 14.17
C ASP A 170 -33.10 20.83 15.13
N SER A 171 -33.83 19.75 14.86
CA SER A 171 -33.75 18.52 15.64
C SER A 171 -32.35 17.91 15.69
N LEU A 172 -31.50 18.20 14.70
CA LEU A 172 -30.11 17.74 14.62
C LEU A 172 -29.17 18.47 15.59
N ALA A 173 -29.58 19.62 16.15
CA ALA A 173 -28.86 20.27 17.25
C ALA A 173 -28.76 19.34 18.48
N ASN A 174 -29.73 18.43 18.65
CA ASN A 174 -29.70 17.42 19.70
C ASN A 174 -28.72 16.28 19.35
N PRO A 175 -27.66 16.02 20.15
CA PRO A 175 -26.72 14.91 19.92
C PRO A 175 -27.37 13.51 19.86
N THR A 176 -28.47 13.31 20.58
CA THR A 176 -29.20 12.03 20.60
C THR A 176 -29.94 11.78 19.28
N ALA A 177 -30.48 12.84 18.66
CA ALA A 177 -31.15 12.77 17.36
C ALA A 177 -30.17 12.33 16.25
N ARG A 178 -28.95 12.90 16.28
CA ARG A 178 -27.85 12.54 15.36
C ARG A 178 -27.44 11.07 15.46
N LYS A 179 -27.42 10.54 16.69
CA LYS A 179 -26.99 9.16 16.96
C LYS A 179 -28.10 8.12 16.75
N THR A 180 -29.35 8.52 16.60
CA THR A 180 -30.51 7.62 16.50
C THR A 180 -31.09 7.61 15.10
N PHE A 181 -32.08 8.47 14.80
CA PHE A 181 -32.78 8.41 13.52
C PHE A 181 -31.96 8.96 12.35
N ALA A 182 -31.09 9.96 12.57
CA ALA A 182 -30.31 10.57 11.48
C ALA A 182 -29.38 9.55 10.79
N LYS A 183 -28.91 8.52 11.51
CA LYS A 183 -28.09 7.43 10.94
C LYS A 183 -28.85 6.57 9.91
N TYR A 184 -30.17 6.58 9.91
CA TYR A 184 -30.98 5.69 9.09
C TYR A 184 -31.84 6.41 8.04
N VAL A 185 -31.99 7.73 8.16
CA VAL A 185 -32.77 8.57 7.22
C VAL A 185 -31.85 9.14 6.13
N SER A 186 -32.23 8.99 4.87
CA SER A 186 -31.54 9.61 3.73
C SER A 186 -31.84 11.10 3.64
N ILE A 187 -30.99 11.87 2.98
CA ILE A 187 -31.21 13.31 2.76
C ILE A 187 -32.54 13.56 2.05
N GLU A 188 -32.86 12.79 1.00
CA GLU A 188 -34.13 12.87 0.28
C GLU A 188 -35.34 12.77 1.22
N LYS A 189 -35.34 11.74 2.07
CA LYS A 189 -36.45 11.44 2.98
C LYS A 189 -36.54 12.43 4.14
N ALA A 190 -35.41 13.02 4.51
CA ALA A 190 -35.37 14.12 5.47
C ALA A 190 -35.98 15.40 4.86
N CYS A 191 -35.62 15.73 3.63
CA CYS A 191 -36.15 16.89 2.91
C CYS A 191 -37.65 16.77 2.65
N GLU A 192 -38.12 15.59 2.21
CA GLU A 192 -39.55 15.30 2.00
C GLU A 192 -40.37 15.55 3.29
N LYS A 193 -39.85 15.10 4.44
CA LYS A 193 -40.54 15.26 5.73
C LYS A 193 -40.58 16.72 6.21
N HIS A 194 -39.61 17.53 5.80
CA HIS A 194 -39.46 18.93 6.21
C HIS A 194 -39.95 19.91 5.13
N ASP A 195 -40.56 19.42 4.04
CA ASP A 195 -41.05 20.22 2.91
C ASP A 195 -39.96 21.11 2.29
N VAL A 196 -38.75 20.56 2.16
CA VAL A 196 -37.58 21.23 1.60
C VAL A 196 -37.29 20.69 0.20
N ASP A 197 -36.99 21.57 -0.75
CA ASP A 197 -36.56 21.16 -2.09
C ASP A 197 -35.19 20.48 -2.04
N VAL A 198 -35.17 19.19 -2.41
CA VAL A 198 -33.98 18.34 -2.31
C VAL A 198 -32.84 18.85 -3.20
N ALA A 199 -33.15 19.35 -4.39
CA ALA A 199 -32.15 19.79 -5.35
C ALA A 199 -31.47 21.08 -4.89
N GLU A 200 -32.26 22.06 -4.44
CA GLU A 200 -31.75 23.32 -3.87
C GLU A 200 -30.93 23.06 -2.60
N PHE A 201 -31.40 22.15 -1.74
CA PHE A 201 -30.68 21.78 -0.52
C PHE A 201 -29.34 21.10 -0.81
N LEU A 202 -29.30 20.15 -1.75
CA LEU A 202 -28.05 19.49 -2.14
C LEU A 202 -27.05 20.47 -2.77
N ILE A 203 -27.49 21.47 -3.53
CA ILE A 203 -26.60 22.52 -4.06
C ILE A 203 -25.97 23.30 -2.91
N LYS A 204 -26.76 23.77 -1.93
CA LYS A 204 -26.25 24.49 -0.75
C LYS A 204 -25.30 23.62 0.08
N LEU A 205 -25.66 22.35 0.28
CA LEU A 205 -24.89 21.40 1.08
C LEU A 205 -23.53 21.08 0.44
N ASN A 206 -23.52 20.80 -0.86
CA ASN A 206 -22.28 20.56 -1.61
C ASN A 206 -21.43 21.83 -1.72
N ALA A 207 -22.04 23.00 -1.93
CA ALA A 207 -21.29 24.27 -1.97
C ALA A 207 -20.61 24.58 -0.62
N ALA A 208 -21.26 24.28 0.51
CA ALA A 208 -20.70 24.49 1.83
C ALA A 208 -19.59 23.48 2.19
N VAL A 209 -19.65 22.27 1.64
CA VAL A 209 -18.69 21.19 1.93
C VAL A 209 -17.50 21.19 0.99
N PHE A 210 -17.73 21.48 -0.31
CA PHE A 210 -16.74 21.35 -1.38
C PHE A 210 -16.39 22.68 -2.09
N GLY A 211 -17.09 23.78 -1.79
CA GLY A 211 -16.91 25.08 -2.46
C GLY A 211 -17.74 25.22 -3.74
N SER A 212 -18.04 26.46 -4.14
CA SER A 212 -18.99 26.77 -5.21
C SER A 212 -18.46 26.46 -6.61
N SER A 213 -18.65 25.22 -7.07
CA SER A 213 -18.77 24.88 -8.49
C SER A 213 -19.27 23.45 -8.69
N THR A 214 -20.56 23.21 -8.44
CA THR A 214 -21.26 22.03 -8.99
C THR A 214 -22.74 22.34 -9.20
N SER A 215 -23.08 22.73 -10.44
CA SER A 215 -24.43 22.61 -10.99
C SER A 215 -24.76 21.10 -11.16
N PRO A 216 -26.03 20.66 -11.11
CA PRO A 216 -26.34 19.24 -11.11
C PRO A 216 -26.05 18.64 -12.49
N THR A 217 -24.96 17.87 -12.57
CA THR A 217 -24.65 17.07 -13.74
C THR A 217 -24.63 15.59 -13.34
N MET A 218 -25.44 14.81 -14.05
CA MET A 218 -25.36 13.34 -14.12
C MET A 218 -23.95 12.90 -14.57
N PRO A 219 -23.56 11.63 -14.31
CA PRO A 219 -22.22 11.27 -13.88
C PRO A 219 -21.19 11.37 -14.99
N GLU A 220 -20.10 12.08 -14.71
CA GLU A 220 -18.81 11.83 -15.36
C GLU A 220 -17.73 11.59 -14.31
N SER A 221 -17.03 10.51 -14.58
CA SER A 221 -15.99 9.88 -13.79
C SER A 221 -14.74 10.74 -13.60
N SER A 222 -13.97 10.32 -12.61
CA SER A 222 -12.52 10.50 -12.45
C SER A 222 -12.16 11.68 -11.54
N THR A 223 -11.79 11.40 -10.29
CA THR A 223 -10.44 11.05 -9.78
C THR A 223 -9.68 12.30 -9.36
N GLY A 224 -9.11 12.27 -8.15
CA GLY A 224 -7.88 13.01 -7.87
C GLY A 224 -7.82 13.61 -6.47
N SER A 225 -7.36 12.83 -5.50
CA SER A 225 -6.72 13.34 -4.28
C SER A 225 -5.20 13.35 -4.50
N GLU A 226 -4.60 14.53 -4.39
CA GLU A 226 -3.17 14.70 -4.06
C GLU A 226 -3.01 14.40 -2.56
N GLU A 227 -1.91 13.86 -2.03
CA GLU A 227 -0.54 14.38 -2.13
C GLU A 227 0.45 13.27 -1.71
N ALA A 228 1.54 13.14 -2.49
CA ALA A 228 2.71 12.35 -2.15
C ALA A 228 3.91 13.29 -1.96
N GLU A 229 4.67 13.06 -0.90
CA GLU A 229 5.87 13.81 -0.56
C GLU A 229 7.04 13.42 -1.50
N ASN A 230 7.41 14.38 -2.36
CA ASN A 230 8.76 14.67 -2.87
C ASN A 230 9.54 13.55 -3.62
N LYS A 231 9.03 13.18 -4.79
CA LYS A 231 9.82 13.02 -6.03
C LYS A 231 9.08 13.83 -7.06
N LYS A 232 9.75 14.68 -7.86
CA LYS A 232 9.09 15.54 -8.86
C LYS A 232 8.17 14.65 -9.71
N PRO A 233 6.84 14.69 -9.52
CA PRO A 233 5.94 13.90 -10.34
C PRO A 233 6.04 14.47 -11.76
N GLY A 234 6.00 13.59 -12.76
CA GLY A 234 5.95 14.05 -14.14
C GLY A 234 4.84 15.11 -14.31
N LYS A 235 5.09 16.16 -15.07
CA LYS A 235 4.16 17.26 -15.27
C LYS A 235 2.93 16.76 -16.03
N GLU A 236 1.74 17.15 -15.58
CA GLU A 236 0.51 16.93 -16.35
C GLU A 236 0.52 17.76 -17.63
N ILE A 237 -0.04 17.20 -18.71
CA ILE A 237 -0.20 17.87 -20.00
C ILE A 237 -1.66 18.29 -20.19
N VAL A 238 -1.89 19.43 -20.84
CA VAL A 238 -3.23 19.92 -21.18
C VAL A 238 -3.45 19.83 -22.70
N GLN A 239 -4.71 19.70 -23.12
CA GLN A 239 -5.09 19.70 -24.53
C GLN A 239 -4.58 20.98 -25.23
N GLY A 240 -3.79 20.80 -26.29
CA GLY A 240 -3.16 21.87 -27.07
C GLY A 240 -1.66 22.06 -26.78
N GLU A 241 -1.10 21.37 -25.77
CA GLU A 241 0.32 21.42 -25.46
C GLU A 241 1.13 20.32 -26.17
N SER A 242 2.42 20.57 -26.35
CA SER A 242 3.37 19.54 -26.82
C SER A 242 3.91 18.74 -25.64
N CYS A 243 4.15 17.46 -25.87
CA CYS A 243 4.73 16.55 -24.90
C CYS A 243 6.22 16.87 -24.66
N GLN A 244 6.61 16.90 -23.39
CA GLN A 244 7.97 17.16 -22.91
C GLN A 244 8.54 15.93 -22.19
N ALA A 245 9.86 15.93 -21.97
CA ALA A 245 10.55 14.80 -21.33
C ALA A 245 10.04 14.49 -19.92
N ASP A 246 9.63 15.53 -19.19
CA ASP A 246 9.05 15.43 -17.85
C ASP A 246 7.54 15.18 -17.85
N THR A 247 6.88 15.06 -19.00
CA THR A 247 5.43 14.78 -19.07
C THR A 247 5.11 13.40 -18.51
N MET A 248 4.04 13.29 -17.71
CA MET A 248 3.59 12.04 -17.14
C MET A 248 2.84 11.18 -18.18
N VAL A 249 3.20 9.90 -18.30
CA VAL A 249 2.58 8.97 -19.28
C VAL A 249 1.08 8.85 -19.07
N GLY A 250 0.62 8.76 -17.83
CA GLY A 250 -0.80 8.67 -17.50
C GLY A 250 -1.61 9.87 -17.96
N SER A 251 -1.07 11.08 -17.77
CA SER A 251 -1.68 12.33 -18.21
C SER A 251 -1.71 12.42 -19.74
N LEU A 252 -0.60 12.06 -20.40
CA LEU A 252 -0.51 12.05 -21.86
C LEU A 252 -1.55 11.14 -22.52
N ILE A 253 -1.71 9.91 -22.02
CA ILE A 253 -2.67 8.95 -22.62
C ILE A 253 -4.11 9.35 -22.33
N LYS A 254 -4.37 10.05 -21.22
CA LYS A 254 -5.70 10.59 -20.91
C LYS A 254 -6.09 11.71 -21.88
N VAL A 255 -5.16 12.59 -22.23
CA VAL A 255 -5.39 13.76 -23.10
C VAL A 255 -5.29 13.39 -24.58
N TYR A 256 -4.31 12.56 -24.95
CA TYR A 256 -4.03 12.13 -26.32
C TYR A 256 -3.97 10.60 -26.42
N PRO A 257 -5.13 9.89 -26.40
CA PRO A 257 -5.17 8.42 -26.37
C PRO A 257 -4.47 7.74 -27.55
N ALA A 258 -4.37 8.38 -28.72
CA ALA A 258 -3.68 7.82 -29.89
C ALA A 258 -2.17 7.64 -29.69
N THR A 259 -1.57 8.37 -28.76
CA THR A 259 -0.14 8.28 -28.44
C THR A 259 0.24 6.92 -27.84
N ARG A 260 -0.74 6.13 -27.36
CA ARG A 260 -0.56 4.75 -26.89
C ARG A 260 0.20 3.87 -27.89
N SER A 261 -0.06 4.07 -29.18
CA SER A 261 0.57 3.32 -30.28
C SER A 261 2.09 3.51 -30.33
N VAL A 262 2.62 4.65 -29.89
CA VAL A 262 4.06 4.93 -29.83
C VAL A 262 4.73 4.07 -28.76
N PHE A 263 4.10 3.96 -27.60
CA PHE A 263 4.60 3.11 -26.51
C PHE A 263 4.56 1.63 -26.87
N GLU A 264 3.50 1.17 -27.52
CA GLU A 264 3.41 -0.24 -27.98
C GLU A 264 4.46 -0.55 -29.05
N LYS A 265 4.74 0.40 -29.95
CA LYS A 265 5.78 0.29 -31.01
C LYS A 265 7.19 0.20 -30.42
N HIS A 266 7.52 0.99 -29.39
CA HIS A 266 8.88 1.09 -28.85
C HIS A 266 9.14 0.18 -27.65
N TYR A 267 8.12 -0.12 -26.83
CA TYR A 267 8.25 -0.88 -25.58
C TYR A 267 7.55 -2.25 -25.62
N GLY A 268 6.72 -2.51 -26.62
CA GLY A 268 5.96 -3.75 -26.80
C GLY A 268 4.54 -3.71 -26.18
N GLU A 269 3.70 -4.68 -26.57
CA GLU A 269 2.27 -4.75 -26.23
C GLU A 269 2.00 -4.82 -24.71
N GLY A 270 2.99 -5.25 -23.92
CA GLY A 270 2.91 -5.40 -22.46
C GLY A 270 3.22 -4.13 -21.66
N CYS A 271 3.59 -3.01 -22.29
CA CYS A 271 3.91 -1.76 -21.61
C CYS A 271 2.80 -1.40 -20.60
N PHE A 272 1.54 -1.56 -21.04
CA PHE A 272 0.37 -1.13 -20.27
C PHE A 272 -0.07 -2.02 -19.11
N SER A 273 0.70 -3.07 -18.78
CA SER A 273 0.34 -4.05 -17.74
C SER A 273 0.78 -3.67 -16.32
N CYS A 274 1.68 -2.70 -16.16
CA CYS A 274 2.16 -2.25 -14.86
C CYS A 274 1.37 -1.03 -14.36
N PRO A 275 0.75 -1.06 -13.16
CA PRO A 275 0.06 0.11 -12.60
C PRO A 275 0.99 1.32 -12.37
N GLY A 276 2.29 1.08 -12.21
CA GLY A 276 3.30 2.12 -11.95
C GLY A 276 3.57 3.05 -13.14
N GLN A 277 3.37 2.58 -14.38
CA GLN A 277 3.68 3.34 -15.59
C GLN A 277 2.92 4.68 -15.67
N THR A 278 1.72 4.75 -15.09
CA THR A 278 0.83 5.91 -15.14
C THR A 278 1.47 7.10 -14.45
N PHE A 279 2.39 6.84 -13.51
CA PHE A 279 3.07 7.83 -12.68
C PHE A 279 4.53 8.09 -13.10
N GLU A 280 5.00 7.45 -14.17
CA GLU A 280 6.34 7.65 -14.72
C GLU A 280 6.35 8.77 -15.77
N SER A 281 7.47 9.50 -15.85
CA SER A 281 7.70 10.47 -16.93
C SER A 281 8.14 9.80 -18.23
N ILE A 282 8.00 10.51 -19.36
CA ILE A 282 8.48 10.01 -20.67
C ILE A 282 9.98 9.68 -20.61
N GLU A 283 10.79 10.52 -19.98
CA GLU A 283 12.23 10.30 -19.82
C GLU A 283 12.54 9.04 -18.99
N GLU A 284 11.82 8.84 -17.87
CA GLU A 284 12.01 7.66 -17.02
C GLU A 284 11.65 6.37 -17.75
N THR A 285 10.53 6.34 -18.47
CA THR A 285 10.15 5.16 -19.27
C THR A 285 11.17 4.89 -20.38
N ALA A 286 11.66 5.93 -21.07
CA ALA A 286 12.66 5.77 -22.13
C ALA A 286 13.97 5.20 -21.59
N HIS A 287 14.43 5.68 -20.43
CA HIS A 287 15.63 5.16 -19.78
C HIS A 287 15.47 3.71 -19.31
N MET A 288 14.32 3.34 -18.74
CA MET A 288 14.03 1.97 -18.31
C MET A 288 14.08 0.97 -19.47
N HIS A 289 13.76 1.42 -20.68
CA HIS A 289 13.77 0.62 -21.90
C HIS A 289 15.02 0.85 -22.77
N ASN A 290 16.00 1.61 -22.28
CA ASN A 290 17.25 1.93 -22.96
C ASN A 290 17.04 2.56 -24.37
N ILE A 291 16.05 3.45 -24.47
CA ILE A 291 15.70 4.22 -25.67
C ILE A 291 16.07 5.69 -25.41
N ASP A 292 16.55 6.39 -26.45
CA ASP A 292 16.78 7.84 -26.37
C ASP A 292 15.44 8.57 -26.23
N PRO A 293 15.20 9.34 -25.14
CA PRO A 293 13.95 10.09 -24.94
C PRO A 293 13.57 10.98 -26.13
N LYS A 294 14.54 11.47 -26.91
CA LYS A 294 14.26 12.30 -28.09
C LYS A 294 13.49 11.57 -29.18
N ILE A 295 13.73 10.27 -29.34
CA ILE A 295 13.07 9.45 -30.37
C ILE A 295 11.59 9.31 -30.02
N ILE A 296 11.29 8.94 -28.78
CA ILE A 296 9.91 8.74 -28.34
C ILE A 296 9.13 10.06 -28.29
N LEU A 297 9.76 11.15 -27.84
CA LEU A 297 9.15 12.48 -27.84
C LEU A 297 8.83 12.97 -29.25
N GLY A 298 9.66 12.65 -30.24
CA GLY A 298 9.40 12.98 -31.64
C GLY A 298 8.17 12.27 -32.18
N ASP A 299 8.06 10.96 -31.97
CA ASP A 299 6.91 10.17 -32.41
C ASP A 299 5.61 10.58 -31.68
N ILE A 300 5.68 10.89 -30.39
CA ILE A 300 4.52 11.37 -29.60
C ILE A 300 4.04 12.72 -30.15
N ASN A 301 4.94 13.69 -30.31
CA ASN A 301 4.56 15.03 -30.76
C ASN A 301 4.07 15.06 -32.22
N ALA A 302 4.51 14.13 -33.07
CA ALA A 302 3.96 13.96 -34.40
C ALA A 302 2.47 13.56 -34.36
N ILE A 303 2.09 12.62 -33.48
CA ILE A 303 0.68 12.23 -33.31
C ILE A 303 -0.15 13.38 -32.71
N ILE A 304 0.40 14.11 -31.74
CA ILE A 304 -0.28 15.28 -31.16
C ILE A 304 -0.54 16.34 -32.24
N ALA A 305 0.43 16.61 -33.12
CA ALA A 305 0.25 17.55 -34.22
C ALA A 305 -0.85 17.09 -35.19
N ASP A 306 -0.86 15.81 -35.58
CA ASP A 306 -1.88 15.23 -36.45
C ASP A 306 -3.30 15.26 -35.83
N GLU A 307 -3.42 15.18 -34.50
CA GLU A 307 -4.69 15.32 -33.78
C GLU A 307 -5.14 16.77 -33.63
N LEU A 308 -4.22 17.73 -33.51
CA LEU A 308 -4.53 19.15 -33.41
C LEU A 308 -4.88 19.79 -34.78
N GLU A 309 -4.50 19.16 -35.89
CA GLU A 309 -4.85 19.57 -37.25
C GLU A 309 -6.22 19.05 -37.73
N LYS A 310 -6.89 18.17 -36.96
CA LYS A 310 -8.22 17.61 -37.26
C LYS A 310 -9.34 18.34 -36.54
#